data_AF-A0A350T0I7-F1
#
_entry.id   AF-A0A350T0I7-F1
#
_cell.length_a   1.000
_cell.length_b   1.000
_cell.length_c   1.000
_cell.angle_alpha   90.00
_cell.angle_beta   90.00
_cell.angle_gamma   90.00
#
_symmetry.space_group_name_H-M   'P 1'
#
loop_
_entity.id
_entity.type
_entity.pdbx_description
1 polymer ?
#
loop_
_entity_poly.entity_id
_entity_poly.type
_entity_poly.pdbx_seq_one_letter_code
_entity_poly.pdbx_strand_id
1 'polypeptide(L)'
;MASHRGPLCQLDSYISLTTCDDVGARNTHVSDRKVVGDVTRITRATTYLVGNPWKNWLFLRLDTDQPGLYGLGEGTLNAFGRTVETAIHELAPRYQGMDPFQVETIVQRMTRDLYSDGGQIHGNAVAAIEEACWDIIGKET
;
A
#
# COMPACT_ATOMS: atom_id res chain seq x y z
N MET A 1 28.55 2.45 58.72
CA MET A 1 29.18 2.28 57.39
C MET A 1 28.10 2.45 56.33
N ALA A 2 28.38 3.30 55.35
CA ALA A 2 27.43 3.93 54.43
C ALA A 2 26.70 2.98 53.47
N SER A 3 25.47 3.33 53.10
CA SER A 3 25.05 3.58 51.70
C SER A 3 23.55 3.88 51.64
N HIS A 4 23.13 4.63 50.62
CA HIS A 4 22.02 5.58 50.62
C HIS A 4 20.60 5.00 50.45
N ARG A 5 19.65 5.75 51.02
CA ARG A 5 18.20 5.61 50.94
C ARG A 5 17.64 6.14 49.61
N GLY A 6 16.62 5.44 49.10
CA GLY A 6 15.34 6.05 48.69
C GLY A 6 15.24 6.83 47.38
N PRO A 7 14.03 6.93 46.80
CA PRO A 7 13.79 7.33 45.41
C PRO A 7 13.89 8.84 45.19
N LEU A 8 14.41 9.23 44.03
CA LEU A 8 14.54 10.62 43.61
C LEU A 8 13.17 11.24 43.24
N CYS A 9 12.64 12.00 44.20
CA CYS A 9 12.18 13.39 44.10
C CYS A 9 11.48 13.86 42.80
N GLN A 10 10.14 14.03 42.87
CA GLN A 10 9.43 15.11 42.18
C GLN A 10 9.75 16.46 42.86
N LEU A 11 9.95 17.51 42.07
CA LEU A 11 9.77 18.90 42.50
C LEU A 11 9.20 19.72 41.34
N ASP A 12 7.93 20.09 41.51
CA ASP A 12 7.24 21.18 40.80
C ASP A 12 7.94 22.52 41.08
N SER A 13 7.97 23.42 40.07
CA SER A 13 7.47 24.80 40.17
C SER A 13 8.09 25.73 39.12
N TYR A 14 7.33 26.06 38.07
CA TYR A 14 7.24 27.45 37.62
C TYR A 14 5.84 27.73 37.08
N ILE A 15 5.02 28.30 37.97
CA ILE A 15 3.80 29.07 37.72
C ILE A 15 4.10 30.14 36.65
N SER A 16 3.26 30.31 35.63
CA SER A 16 2.19 31.30 35.69
C SER A 16 1.08 31.01 34.69
N LEU A 17 -0.12 30.73 35.21
CA LEU A 17 -1.38 30.95 34.52
C LEU A 17 -1.56 32.46 34.31
N THR A 18 -1.56 32.93 33.07
CA THR A 18 -2.32 34.13 32.70
C THR A 18 -3.62 33.67 32.07
N THR A 19 -4.70 34.04 32.75
CA THR A 19 -6.09 33.86 32.35
C THR A 19 -6.44 34.66 31.10
N CYS A 20 -7.55 34.25 30.51
CA CYS A 20 -8.27 34.73 29.33
C CYS A 20 -8.25 36.22 29.00
N ASP A 21 -8.48 36.44 27.69
CA ASP A 21 -9.00 37.65 27.03
C ASP A 21 -8.00 38.77 26.73
N ASP A 22 -7.39 38.72 25.53
CA ASP A 22 -7.78 39.66 24.47
C ASP A 22 -7.01 39.47 23.15
N VAL A 23 -7.80 39.44 22.07
CA VAL A 23 -7.52 40.01 20.74
C VAL A 23 -6.30 39.51 19.96
N GLY A 24 -6.59 38.69 18.95
CA GLY A 24 -5.69 38.53 17.81
C GLY A 24 -6.08 37.39 16.89
N ALA A 25 -7.21 37.54 16.21
CA ALA A 25 -7.61 36.67 15.10
C ALA A 25 -6.48 36.54 14.07
N ARG A 26 -5.66 35.50 14.22
CA ARG A 26 -4.83 35.00 13.13
C ARG A 26 -5.67 33.98 12.42
N ASN A 27 -6.24 34.41 11.31
CA ASN A 27 -6.71 33.56 10.23
C ASN A 27 -5.59 32.54 9.93
N THR A 28 -5.65 31.37 10.56
CA THR A 28 -4.99 30.20 10.02
C THR A 28 -5.78 29.88 8.77
N HIS A 29 -5.34 30.40 7.63
CA HIS A 29 -5.69 29.81 6.35
C HIS A 29 -5.36 28.32 6.49
N VAL A 30 -6.39 27.50 6.74
CA VAL A 30 -6.40 26.12 6.29
C VAL A 30 -6.17 26.28 4.80
N SER A 31 -4.92 26.08 4.39
CA SER A 31 -4.61 26.06 2.98
C SER A 31 -5.49 24.97 2.41
N ASP A 32 -6.41 25.36 1.52
CA ASP A 32 -7.07 24.47 0.61
C ASP A 32 -5.96 23.64 -0.03
N ARG A 33 -5.72 22.43 0.51
CA ARG A 33 -5.06 21.40 -0.28
C ARG A 33 -6.02 21.23 -1.43
N LYS A 34 -5.66 21.73 -2.61
CA LYS A 34 -6.28 21.34 -3.86
C LYS A 34 -6.56 19.85 -3.73
N VAL A 35 -7.84 19.48 -3.82
CA VAL A 35 -8.23 18.11 -4.10
C VAL A 35 -7.43 17.75 -5.35
N VAL A 36 -6.36 16.96 -5.16
CA VAL A 36 -5.68 16.30 -6.26
C VAL A 36 -6.80 15.54 -6.94
N GLY A 37 -7.11 15.86 -8.21
CA GLY A 37 -8.25 15.29 -8.93
C GLY A 37 -8.34 13.79 -8.67
N ASP A 38 -9.56 13.27 -8.46
CA ASP A 38 -9.82 11.94 -7.90
C ASP A 38 -8.77 10.92 -8.35
N VAL A 39 -7.78 10.68 -7.49
CA VAL A 39 -6.68 9.77 -7.78
C VAL A 39 -7.22 8.39 -7.56
N THR A 40 -7.40 7.62 -8.63
CA THR A 40 -7.76 6.21 -8.56
C THR A 40 -6.80 5.47 -7.65
N ARG A 41 -7.31 4.60 -6.77
CA ARG A 41 -6.48 3.80 -5.86
C ARG A 41 -6.81 2.34 -5.97
N ILE A 42 -5.77 1.52 -5.95
CA ILE A 42 -5.91 0.07 -5.81
C ILE A 42 -6.44 -0.24 -4.40
N THR A 43 -7.59 -0.89 -4.31
CA THR A 43 -8.24 -1.22 -3.02
C THR A 43 -8.05 -2.66 -2.63
N ARG A 44 -8.03 -3.59 -3.60
CA ARG A 44 -8.05 -5.03 -3.30
C ARG A 44 -7.48 -5.87 -4.43
N ALA A 45 -6.76 -6.93 -4.06
CA ALA A 45 -6.35 -8.00 -4.96
C ALA A 45 -7.18 -9.26 -4.67
N THR A 46 -7.79 -9.83 -5.70
CA THR A 46 -8.51 -11.12 -5.62
C THR A 46 -7.86 -12.11 -6.57
N THR A 47 -7.44 -13.26 -6.05
CA THR A 47 -6.80 -14.31 -6.84
C THR A 47 -7.79 -15.43 -7.16
N TYR A 48 -7.69 -15.99 -8.36
CA TYR A 48 -8.48 -17.12 -8.81
C TYR A 48 -7.54 -18.20 -9.34
N LEU A 49 -7.41 -19.28 -8.56
CA LEU A 49 -6.69 -20.47 -9.01
C LEU A 49 -7.67 -21.38 -9.77
N VAL A 50 -7.54 -21.40 -11.09
CA VAL A 50 -8.38 -22.20 -11.98
C VAL A 50 -7.55 -23.39 -12.47
N GLY A 51 -8.02 -24.61 -12.21
CA GLY A 51 -7.25 -25.81 -12.54
C GLY A 51 -8.03 -26.79 -13.42
N ASN A 52 -7.30 -27.47 -14.30
CA ASN A 52 -7.71 -28.74 -14.87
C ASN A 52 -6.71 -29.84 -14.41
N PRO A 53 -6.93 -31.13 -14.74
CA PRO A 53 -6.08 -32.22 -14.23
C PRO A 53 -4.58 -32.13 -14.56
N TRP A 54 -4.18 -31.37 -15.59
CA TRP A 54 -2.79 -31.28 -16.04
C TRP A 54 -2.16 -29.89 -15.89
N LYS A 55 -2.95 -28.84 -15.62
CA LYS A 55 -2.47 -27.46 -15.50
C LYS A 55 -3.34 -26.63 -14.58
N ASN A 56 -2.67 -25.80 -13.79
CA ASN A 56 -3.30 -24.73 -13.01
C ASN A 56 -2.96 -23.38 -13.64
N TRP A 57 -3.92 -22.47 -13.60
CA TRP A 57 -3.79 -21.07 -13.96
C TRP A 57 -4.10 -20.21 -12.76
N LEU A 58 -3.36 -19.13 -12.60
CA LEU A 58 -3.60 -18.13 -11.57
C LEU A 58 -3.98 -16.82 -12.24
N PHE A 59 -5.22 -16.39 -12.02
CA PHE A 59 -5.68 -15.08 -12.43
C PHE A 59 -5.74 -14.13 -11.24
N LEU A 60 -5.41 -12.87 -11.48
CA LEU A 60 -5.53 -11.77 -10.54
C LEU A 60 -6.60 -10.81 -11.04
N ARG A 61 -7.49 -10.39 -10.13
CA ARG A 61 -8.33 -9.22 -10.28
C ARG A 61 -7.90 -8.14 -9.31
N LEU A 62 -7.59 -6.97 -9.83
CA LEU A 62 -7.19 -5.79 -9.07
C LEU A 62 -8.35 -4.78 -9.09
N ASP A 63 -9.00 -4.59 -7.95
CA ASP A 63 -10.10 -3.62 -7.82
C ASP A 63 -9.57 -2.24 -7.44
N THR A 64 -10.23 -1.20 -7.94
CA THR A 64 -9.96 0.19 -7.56
C THR A 64 -11.03 0.74 -6.62
N ASP A 65 -10.91 2.00 -6.23
CA ASP A 65 -11.93 2.76 -5.49
C ASP A 65 -13.03 3.31 -6.40
N GLN A 66 -12.81 3.29 -7.72
CA GLN A 66 -13.82 3.68 -8.70
C GLN A 66 -14.83 2.55 -8.96
N PRO A 67 -16.15 2.82 -8.93
CA PRO A 67 -17.16 1.80 -9.17
C PRO A 67 -17.05 1.16 -10.56
N GLY A 68 -16.83 -0.15 -10.60
CA GLY A 68 -16.80 -0.93 -11.85
C GLY A 68 -15.46 -0.92 -12.59
N LEU A 69 -14.47 -0.15 -12.12
CA LEU A 69 -13.13 -0.15 -12.68
C LEU A 69 -12.27 -1.21 -11.96
N TYR A 70 -11.77 -2.16 -12.74
CA TYR A 70 -10.88 -3.22 -12.25
C TYR A 70 -9.99 -3.73 -13.38
N GLY A 71 -8.84 -4.26 -13.01
CA GLY A 71 -7.87 -4.87 -13.90
C GLY A 71 -7.81 -6.37 -13.74
N LEU A 72 -7.47 -7.07 -14.82
CA LEU A 72 -7.17 -8.49 -14.84
C LEU A 72 -5.71 -8.70 -15.22
N GLY A 73 -5.07 -9.63 -14.53
CA GLY A 73 -3.70 -10.06 -14.83
C GLY A 73 -3.51 -11.54 -14.57
N GLU A 74 -2.37 -12.05 -15.00
CA GLU A 74 -2.07 -13.48 -15.10
C GLU A 74 -0.74 -13.79 -14.39
N GLY A 75 -0.76 -14.76 -13.47
CA GLY A 75 0.39 -15.11 -12.60
C GLY A 75 0.73 -16.60 -12.60
N THR A 76 0.49 -17.30 -13.70
CA THR A 76 0.61 -18.75 -13.80
C THR A 76 2.07 -19.17 -13.78
N LEU A 77 2.44 -19.84 -12.69
CA LEU A 77 3.66 -20.62 -12.61
C LEU A 77 3.34 -22.09 -12.40
N ASN A 78 3.78 -22.93 -13.34
CA ASN A 78 3.54 -24.38 -13.28
C ASN A 78 4.02 -24.95 -11.95
N ALA A 79 3.18 -25.78 -11.31
CA ALA A 79 3.37 -26.36 -9.97
C ALA A 79 3.38 -25.38 -8.78
N PHE A 80 3.54 -24.07 -9.00
CA PHE A 80 3.72 -23.06 -7.94
C PHE A 80 2.59 -22.02 -7.84
N GLY A 81 1.42 -22.28 -8.43
CA GLY A 81 0.30 -21.32 -8.44
C GLY A 81 -0.10 -20.78 -7.06
N ARG A 82 -0.15 -21.64 -6.02
CA ARG A 82 -0.43 -21.21 -4.63
C ARG A 82 0.69 -20.34 -4.04
N THR A 83 1.93 -20.60 -4.42
CA THR A 83 3.09 -19.84 -3.96
C THR A 83 3.10 -18.46 -4.61
N VAL A 84 2.78 -18.37 -5.90
CA VAL A 84 2.60 -17.06 -6.57
C VAL A 84 1.41 -16.29 -6.00
N GLU A 85 0.28 -16.97 -5.74
CA GLU A 85 -0.85 -16.36 -5.05
C GLU A 85 -0.43 -15.75 -3.71
N THR A 86 0.32 -16.50 -2.91
CA THR A 86 0.83 -16.01 -1.62
C THR A 86 1.74 -14.80 -1.82
N ALA A 87 2.64 -14.84 -2.79
CA ALA A 87 3.52 -13.72 -3.11
C ALA A 87 2.76 -12.46 -3.54
N ILE A 88 1.68 -12.57 -4.32
CA ILE A 88 0.81 -11.43 -4.68
C ILE A 88 0.24 -10.75 -3.42
N HIS A 89 -0.19 -11.55 -2.44
CA HIS A 89 -0.76 -11.02 -1.20
C HIS A 89 0.31 -10.50 -0.24
N GLU A 90 1.52 -11.08 -0.22
CA GLU A 90 2.65 -10.55 0.55
C GLU A 90 3.16 -9.21 -0.01
N LEU A 91 3.07 -9.01 -1.33
CA LEU A 91 3.40 -7.76 -2.00
C LEU A 91 2.34 -6.66 -1.79
N ALA A 92 1.18 -6.97 -1.21
CA ALA A 92 0.08 -6.01 -0.98
C ALA A 92 0.50 -4.65 -0.40
N PRO A 93 1.38 -4.57 0.62
CA PRO A 93 1.82 -3.28 1.16
C PRO A 93 2.60 -2.40 0.17
N ARG A 94 3.05 -2.96 -0.96
CA ARG A 94 3.82 -2.26 -1.99
C ARG A 94 2.97 -1.65 -3.09
N TYR A 95 1.75 -2.14 -3.32
CA TYR A 95 0.88 -1.66 -4.40
C TYR A 95 -0.52 -1.20 -3.93
N GLN A 96 -1.03 -1.68 -2.79
CA GLN A 96 -2.34 -1.23 -2.30
C GLN A 96 -2.31 0.25 -1.90
N GLY A 97 -3.38 0.98 -2.25
CA GLY A 97 -3.52 2.42 -2.04
C GLY A 97 -2.77 3.29 -3.05
N MET A 98 -1.99 2.68 -3.95
CA MET A 98 -1.30 3.38 -5.03
C MET A 98 -2.21 3.61 -6.23
N ASP A 99 -1.80 4.58 -7.04
CA ASP A 99 -2.42 4.91 -8.31
C ASP A 99 -2.03 3.89 -9.39
N PRO A 100 -2.98 3.13 -9.97
CA PRO A 100 -2.67 2.15 -11.01
C PRO A 100 -2.11 2.77 -12.30
N PHE A 101 -2.25 4.08 -12.52
CA PHE A 101 -1.61 4.79 -13.63
C PHE A 101 -0.09 4.96 -13.44
N GLN A 102 0.44 4.72 -12.24
CA GLN A 102 1.87 4.79 -11.92
C GLN A 102 2.56 3.42 -12.03
N VAL A 103 2.32 2.68 -13.12
CA VAL A 103 2.77 1.29 -13.31
C VAL A 103 4.25 1.10 -13.00
N GLU A 104 5.14 1.91 -13.59
CA GLU A 104 6.59 1.83 -13.37
C GLU A 104 6.96 2.00 -11.89
N THR A 105 6.28 2.89 -11.17
CA THR A 105 6.54 3.12 -9.74
C THR A 105 6.12 1.91 -8.91
N ILE A 106 4.98 1.31 -9.23
CA ILE A 106 4.49 0.09 -8.56
C ILE A 106 5.48 -1.05 -8.82
N VAL A 107 5.90 -1.27 -10.07
CA VAL A 107 6.85 -2.32 -10.44
C VAL A 107 8.20 -2.12 -9.74
N GLN A 108 8.73 -0.89 -9.69
CA GLN A 108 9.98 -0.61 -8.98
C GLN A 108 9.86 -0.86 -7.46
N ARG A 109 8.71 -0.54 -6.84
CA ARG A 109 8.47 -0.82 -5.41
C ARG A 109 8.37 -2.31 -5.07
N MET A 110 7.93 -3.12 -6.03
CA MET A 110 7.91 -4.57 -5.85
C MET A 110 9.28 -5.17 -6.16
N THR A 111 10.03 -4.65 -7.14
CA THR A 111 11.27 -5.28 -7.59
C THR A 111 12.54 -4.75 -6.93
N ARG A 112 12.70 -3.43 -6.81
CA ARG A 112 13.94 -2.78 -6.33
C ARG A 112 13.94 -2.52 -4.84
N ASP A 113 12.77 -2.22 -4.27
CA ASP A 113 12.63 -1.95 -2.83
C ASP A 113 12.56 -3.24 -2.00
N LEU A 114 12.67 -4.40 -2.66
CA LEU A 114 12.92 -5.69 -2.02
C LEU A 114 14.40 -6.01 -2.23
N TYR A 115 15.18 -5.92 -1.16
CA TYR A 115 16.62 -6.24 -1.17
C TYR A 115 16.93 -7.67 -1.63
N SER A 116 15.93 -8.54 -1.72
CA SER A 116 16.05 -9.93 -2.15
C SER A 116 15.14 -10.18 -3.35
N ASP A 117 15.68 -10.87 -4.34
CA ASP A 117 14.89 -11.33 -5.49
C ASP A 117 14.29 -12.71 -5.18
N GLY A 118 12.98 -12.85 -5.40
CA GLY A 118 12.25 -14.12 -5.26
C GLY A 118 12.17 -14.94 -6.54
N GLY A 119 12.92 -14.57 -7.58
CA GLY A 119 13.05 -15.32 -8.83
C GLY A 119 11.71 -15.46 -9.58
N GLN A 120 11.45 -16.65 -10.14
CA GLN A 120 10.25 -16.86 -10.97
C GLN A 120 8.94 -16.62 -10.22
N ILE A 121 8.87 -16.95 -8.92
CA ILE A 121 7.66 -16.72 -8.12
C ILE A 121 7.39 -15.22 -8.00
N HIS A 122 8.42 -14.46 -7.62
CA HIS A 122 8.32 -13.02 -7.50
C HIS A 122 8.03 -12.34 -8.84
N GLY A 123 8.73 -12.73 -9.89
CA GLY A 123 8.53 -12.20 -11.24
C GLY A 123 7.11 -12.42 -11.76
N ASN A 124 6.53 -13.61 -11.56
CA ASN A 124 5.14 -13.88 -11.95
C ASN A 124 4.13 -13.08 -11.12
N ALA A 125 4.38 -12.90 -9.82
CA ALA A 125 3.51 -12.07 -8.97
C ALA A 125 3.53 -10.60 -9.44
N VAL A 126 4.71 -10.07 -9.75
CA VAL A 126 4.87 -8.70 -10.27
C VAL A 126 4.21 -8.54 -11.63
N ALA A 127 4.43 -9.48 -12.55
CA ALA A 127 3.83 -9.46 -13.88
C ALA A 127 2.30 -9.46 -13.82
N ALA A 128 1.69 -10.30 -12.98
CA ALA A 128 0.24 -10.33 -12.81
C ALA A 128 -0.32 -8.97 -12.35
N ILE A 129 0.36 -8.29 -11.43
CA ILE A 129 -0.05 -6.97 -10.92
C ILE A 129 0.15 -5.89 -11.99
N GLU A 130 1.26 -5.92 -12.72
CA GLU A 130 1.55 -5.00 -13.83
C GLU A 130 0.51 -5.11 -14.95
N GLU A 131 0.21 -6.33 -15.40
CA GLU A 131 -0.82 -6.59 -16.42
C GLU A 131 -2.18 -6.04 -15.97
N ALA A 132 -2.56 -6.27 -14.72
CA ALA A 132 -3.81 -5.73 -14.18
C ALA A 132 -3.83 -4.20 -14.17
N CYS A 133 -2.70 -3.54 -13.90
CA CYS A 133 -2.62 -2.08 -14.01
C CYS A 133 -2.80 -1.62 -15.46
N TRP A 134 -2.17 -2.29 -16.42
CA TRP A 134 -2.35 -1.96 -17.85
C TRP A 134 -3.77 -2.20 -18.35
N ASP A 135 -4.45 -3.24 -17.86
CA ASP A 135 -5.87 -3.48 -18.18
C ASP A 135 -6.78 -2.37 -17.63
N ILE A 136 -6.50 -1.85 -16.42
CA ILE A 136 -7.19 -0.66 -15.87
C ILE A 136 -7.00 0.54 -16.80
N ILE A 137 -5.76 0.80 -17.20
CA ILE A 137 -5.43 1.94 -18.10
C ILE A 137 -6.17 1.82 -19.43
N GLY A 138 -6.20 0.61 -20.00
CA GLY A 138 -6.89 0.33 -21.26
C GLY A 138 -8.42 0.49 -21.19
N LYS A 139 -9.02 0.34 -20.00
CA LYS A 139 -10.47 0.51 -19.79
C LYS A 139 -10.88 1.97 -19.55
N GLU A 140 -9.97 2.80 -19.07
CA GLU A 140 -10.23 4.23 -18.82
C GLU A 140 -10.11 5.08 -20.10
N THR A 141 -9.56 4.52 -21.18
CA THR A 141 -9.36 5.21 -22.48
C THR A 141 -10.56 5.06 -23.40
#